data_AF-A0A2E4XLF3-F1
#
_entry.id   AF-A0A2E4XLF3-F1
#
_cell.length_a   1.000
_cell.length_b   1.000
_cell.length_c   1.000
_cell.angle_alpha   90.00
_cell.angle_beta   90.00
_cell.angle_gamma   90.00
#
_symmetry.space_group_name_H-M   'P 1'
#
loop_
_entity.id
_entity.type
_entity.pdbx_description
1 polymer ?
#
loop_
_entity_poly.entity_id
_entity_poly.type
_entity_poly.pdbx_seq_one_letter_code
_entity_poly.pdbx_strand_id
1 'polypeptide(L)'
;MSLLSELKPDDTRPQITGYTDKKQDYLSEYEAEESKKLLREYTQKKNETILDLTLNQIIENSVNRIAEFSNDFAYQLYEVDLEFKLHEENESFYTNLRKYILAFTLYLGKNDNLLYFGILLVMISIILYFFNISSTNDQLPRN
;
A
#
# COMPACT_ATOMS: atom_id res chain seq x y z
N MET A 1 59.47 -29.24 16.87
CA MET A 1 59.42 -29.16 18.35
C MET A 1 58.51 -28.01 18.71
N SER A 2 57.55 -28.30 19.59
CA SER A 2 56.29 -27.59 19.86
C SER A 2 56.43 -26.08 20.14
N LEU A 3 55.72 -25.25 19.38
CA LEU A 3 55.40 -23.85 19.74
C LEU A 3 54.03 -23.84 20.47
N LEU A 4 53.98 -24.45 21.65
CA LEU A 4 52.90 -24.18 22.59
C LEU A 4 53.23 -22.86 23.29
N SER A 5 52.88 -21.74 22.64
CA SER A 5 52.75 -20.47 23.33
C SER A 5 51.45 -20.49 24.15
N GLU A 6 51.62 -20.42 25.45
CA GLU A 6 50.59 -20.36 26.49
C GLU A 6 49.39 -19.47 26.12
N LEU A 7 48.23 -20.10 25.92
CA LEU A 7 46.95 -19.40 25.84
C LEU A 7 46.48 -19.09 27.26
N LYS A 8 46.52 -17.80 27.63
CA LYS A 8 45.95 -17.33 28.89
C LYS A 8 44.42 -17.39 28.82
N PRO A 9 43.74 -17.84 29.88
CA PRO A 9 42.28 -17.97 29.92
C PRO A 9 41.51 -16.63 29.87
N ASP A 10 42.21 -15.49 29.89
CA ASP A 10 41.64 -14.13 29.83
C ASP A 10 41.80 -13.44 28.46
N ASP A 11 42.17 -14.18 27.41
CA ASP A 11 42.21 -13.59 26.07
C ASP A 11 40.78 -13.35 25.55
N THR A 12 40.30 -12.12 25.72
CA THR A 12 38.95 -11.64 25.37
C THR A 12 38.79 -11.34 23.88
N ARG A 13 39.82 -11.60 23.06
CA ARG A 13 39.76 -11.40 21.62
C ARG A 13 38.88 -12.50 21.00
N PRO A 14 37.92 -12.17 20.12
CA PRO A 14 37.06 -13.17 19.50
C PRO A 14 37.89 -14.18 18.73
N GLN A 15 37.89 -15.43 19.19
CA GLN A 15 38.53 -16.53 18.45
C GLN A 15 37.53 -17.09 17.45
N ILE A 16 37.89 -17.10 16.17
CA ILE A 16 37.19 -17.88 15.14
C ILE A 16 37.68 -19.33 15.26
N THR A 17 37.27 -20.04 16.33
CA THR A 17 37.53 -21.48 16.48
C THR A 17 36.22 -22.22 16.27
N GLY A 18 36.24 -23.24 15.41
CA GLY A 18 35.06 -24.02 14.98
C GLY A 18 34.49 -24.98 16.04
N TYR A 19 34.57 -24.62 17.32
CA TYR A 19 33.82 -25.28 18.38
C TYR A 19 32.57 -24.45 18.64
N THR A 20 31.45 -24.89 18.08
CA THR A 20 30.14 -24.34 18.43
C THR A 20 29.88 -24.63 19.89
N ASP A 21 30.05 -23.60 20.72
CA ASP A 21 29.68 -23.63 22.12
C ASP A 21 28.16 -23.85 22.18
N LYS A 22 27.68 -24.85 22.91
CA LYS A 22 26.24 -25.22 22.94
C LYS A 22 25.34 -24.01 23.29
N LYS A 23 25.89 -23.02 24.01
CA LYS A 23 25.22 -21.75 24.29
C LYS A 23 24.85 -20.94 23.04
N GLN A 24 25.62 -21.06 21.95
CA GLN A 24 25.40 -20.34 20.71
C GLN A 24 24.21 -20.90 19.92
N ASP A 25 23.97 -22.21 19.98
CA ASP A 25 22.75 -22.84 19.44
C ASP A 25 21.50 -22.36 20.19
N TYR A 26 21.55 -22.29 21.53
CA TYR A 26 20.43 -21.76 22.33
C TYR A 26 20.16 -20.27 22.08
N LEU A 27 21.20 -19.47 21.84
CA LEU A 27 21.05 -18.06 21.45
C LEU A 27 20.39 -17.94 20.08
N SER A 28 20.80 -18.77 19.12
CA SER A 28 20.18 -18.82 17.78
C SER A 28 18.72 -19.26 17.83
N GLU A 29 18.35 -20.21 18.70
CA GLU A 29 16.96 -20.64 18.87
C GLU A 29 16.11 -19.53 19.51
N TYR A 30 16.64 -18.84 20.53
CA TYR A 30 15.96 -17.72 21.17
C TYR A 30 15.73 -16.56 20.19
N GLU A 31 16.75 -16.19 19.42
CA GLU A 31 16.64 -15.14 18.38
C GLU A 31 15.65 -15.54 17.28
N ALA A 32 15.60 -16.83 16.92
CA ALA A 32 14.64 -17.36 15.95
C ALA A 32 13.20 -17.35 16.50
N GLU A 33 13.00 -17.66 17.78
CA GLU A 33 11.69 -17.55 18.44
C GLU A 33 11.24 -16.11 18.59
N GLU A 34 12.13 -15.20 18.97
CA GLU A 34 11.85 -13.77 19.06
C GLU A 34 11.46 -13.21 17.68
N SER A 35 12.21 -13.56 16.64
CA SER A 35 11.89 -13.20 15.25
C SER A 35 10.52 -13.74 14.80
N LYS A 36 10.19 -14.98 15.16
CA LYS A 36 8.87 -15.58 14.88
C LYS A 36 7.75 -14.89 15.66
N LYS A 37 8.00 -14.47 16.90
CA LYS A 37 7.05 -13.72 17.72
C LYS A 37 6.76 -12.35 17.12
N LEU A 38 7.81 -11.62 16.71
CA LEU A 38 7.68 -10.34 16.02
C LEU A 38 6.92 -10.49 14.69
N LEU A 39 7.23 -11.52 13.90
CA LEU A 39 6.48 -11.83 12.68
C LEU A 39 5.01 -12.14 12.98
N ARG A 40 4.71 -12.93 14.03
CA ARG A 40 3.33 -13.22 14.45
C ARG A 40 2.59 -11.97 14.89
N GLU A 41 3.20 -11.11 15.71
CA GLU A 41 2.60 -9.83 16.11
C GLU A 41 2.32 -8.94 14.90
N TYR A 42 3.23 -8.91 13.93
CA TYR A 42 3.04 -8.16 12.68
C TYR A 42 1.91 -8.74 11.82
N THR A 43 1.79 -10.07 11.76
CA THR A 43 0.73 -10.76 10.98
C THR A 43 -0.63 -10.72 11.70
N GLN A 44 -0.64 -10.61 13.03
CA GLN A 44 -1.86 -10.52 13.85
C GLN A 44 -2.37 -9.08 14.02
N LYS A 45 -1.63 -8.07 13.56
CA LYS A 45 -2.14 -6.70 13.47
C LYS A 45 -3.24 -6.70 12.40
N LYS A 46 -4.47 -6.99 12.84
CA LYS A 46 -5.69 -6.98 12.02
C LYS A 46 -5.69 -5.69 11.21
N ASN A 47 -5.61 -5.80 9.89
CA ASN A 47 -5.80 -4.65 9.02
C ASN A 47 -7.20 -4.10 9.32
N GLU A 48 -7.27 -2.88 9.83
CA GLU A 48 -8.56 -2.21 10.10
C GLU A 48 -9.33 -2.15 8.78
N THR A 49 -10.52 -2.74 8.76
CA THR A 49 -11.38 -2.72 7.58
C THR A 49 -12.36 -1.56 7.69
N ILE A 50 -13.02 -1.19 6.60
CA ILE A 50 -14.02 -0.12 6.64
C ILE A 50 -15.17 -0.38 7.63
N LEU A 51 -15.46 -1.64 7.93
CA LEU A 51 -16.50 -2.03 8.89
C LEU A 51 -16.08 -1.77 10.34
N ASP A 52 -14.78 -1.58 10.58
CA ASP A 52 -14.22 -1.22 11.88
C ASP A 52 -14.17 0.32 12.06
N LEU A 53 -14.43 1.10 10.99
CA LEU A 53 -14.36 2.56 11.01
C LEU A 53 -15.71 3.21 11.32
N THR A 54 -15.66 4.34 12.03
CA THR A 54 -16.82 5.21 12.20
C THR A 54 -17.15 5.94 10.89
N LEU A 55 -18.41 6.33 10.70
CA LEU A 55 -18.83 7.10 9.51
C LEU A 55 -17.99 8.38 9.31
N ASN A 56 -17.64 9.06 10.39
CA ASN A 56 -16.80 10.26 10.32
C ASN A 56 -15.42 9.97 9.72
N GLN A 57 -14.78 8.88 10.18
CA GLN A 57 -13.49 8.44 9.63
C GLN A 57 -13.62 8.02 8.17
N ILE A 58 -14.71 7.36 7.79
CA ILE A 58 -14.95 6.99 6.38
C ILE A 58 -15.04 8.23 5.50
N ILE A 59 -15.78 9.25 5.94
CA ILE A 59 -15.93 10.51 5.20
C ILE A 59 -14.57 11.23 5.12
N GLU A 60 -13.86 11.36 6.23
CA GLU A 60 -12.54 12.00 6.27
C GLU A 60 -11.54 11.30 5.35
N ASN A 61 -11.46 9.97 5.42
CA ASN A 61 -10.61 9.18 4.54
C ASN A 61 -11.03 9.35 3.08
N SER A 62 -12.33 9.37 2.76
CA SER A 62 -12.82 9.59 1.40
C SER A 62 -12.37 10.95 0.85
N VAL A 63 -12.51 12.02 1.65
CA VAL A 63 -12.08 13.37 1.28
C VAL A 63 -10.57 13.42 1.07
N ASN A 64 -9.79 12.82 1.97
CA ASN A 64 -8.32 12.77 1.84
C ASN A 64 -7.90 12.03 0.56
N ARG A 65 -8.53 10.88 0.24
CA ARG A 65 -8.27 10.16 -1.01
C ARG A 65 -8.59 10.99 -2.25
N ILE A 66 -9.67 11.77 -2.22
CA ILE A 66 -10.03 12.66 -3.34
C ILE A 66 -9.04 13.81 -3.46
N ALA A 67 -8.60 14.38 -2.35
CA ALA A 67 -7.62 15.47 -2.34
C ALA A 67 -6.26 15.02 -2.91
N GLU A 68 -5.84 13.80 -2.58
CA GLU A 68 -4.58 13.20 -3.04
C GLU A 68 -4.67 12.62 -4.45
N PHE A 69 -5.89 12.35 -4.95
CA PHE A 69 -6.15 11.69 -6.24
C PHE A 69 -5.30 12.25 -7.38
N SER A 70 -5.26 13.58 -7.55
CA SER A 70 -4.57 14.18 -8.69
C SER A 70 -3.08 13.86 -8.69
N ASN A 71 -2.45 13.84 -7.52
CA ASN A 71 -1.02 13.57 -7.39
C ASN A 71 -0.73 12.08 -7.61
N ASP A 72 -1.51 11.23 -6.92
CA ASP A 72 -1.36 9.78 -7.00
C ASP A 72 -1.63 9.26 -8.42
N PHE A 73 -2.67 9.78 -9.07
CA PHE A 73 -3.01 9.44 -10.44
C PHE A 73 -1.94 9.92 -11.42
N ALA A 74 -1.41 11.15 -11.26
CA ALA A 74 -0.32 11.65 -12.11
C ALA A 74 0.94 10.78 -11.99
N TYR A 75 1.25 10.31 -10.78
CA TYR A 75 2.36 9.39 -10.55
C TYR A 75 2.13 8.05 -11.28
N GLN A 76 0.95 7.44 -11.15
CA GLN A 76 0.60 6.21 -11.88
C GLN A 76 0.62 6.39 -13.40
N LEU A 77 0.15 7.55 -13.89
CA LEU A 77 0.17 7.87 -15.31
C LEU A 77 1.60 8.00 -15.84
N TYR A 78 2.49 8.61 -15.06
CA TYR A 78 3.90 8.72 -15.41
C TYR A 78 4.58 7.35 -15.48
N GLU A 79 4.34 6.45 -14.52
CA GLU A 79 4.87 5.08 -14.55
C GLU A 79 4.42 4.33 -15.81
N VAL A 80 3.13 4.39 -16.14
CA VAL A 80 2.57 3.77 -17.34
C VAL A 80 3.14 4.40 -18.62
N ASP A 81 3.28 5.72 -18.66
CA ASP A 81 3.84 6.40 -19.83
C ASP A 81 5.29 5.99 -20.11
N LEU A 82 6.11 5.82 -19.06
CA LEU A 82 7.46 5.28 -19.20
C LEU A 82 7.46 3.85 -19.74
N GLU A 83 6.58 2.99 -19.23
CA GLU A 83 6.48 1.59 -19.67
C GLU A 83 6.10 1.51 -21.16
N PHE A 84 5.13 2.32 -21.59
CA PHE A 84 4.70 2.38 -22.99
C PHE A 84 5.79 2.93 -23.91
N LYS A 85 6.54 3.97 -23.48
CA LYS A 85 7.66 4.51 -24.26
C LYS A 85 8.79 3.51 -24.49
N LEU A 86 8.94 2.52 -23.62
CA LEU A 86 9.94 1.45 -23.78
C LEU A 86 9.51 0.38 -24.79
N HIS A 87 8.20 0.19 -25.01
CA HIS A 87 7.65 -0.95 -25.75
C HIS A 87 6.87 -0.58 -27.03
N GLU A 88 6.36 0.65 -27.14
CA GLU A 88 5.56 1.12 -28.28
C GLU A 88 6.21 2.37 -28.91
N GLU A 89 6.56 2.31 -30.19
CA GLU A 89 7.21 3.42 -30.92
C GLU A 89 6.23 4.53 -31.37
N ASN A 90 4.92 4.28 -31.39
CA ASN A 90 3.95 5.17 -32.02
C ASN A 90 2.93 5.74 -31.02
N GLU A 91 3.02 7.05 -30.79
CA GLU A 91 2.01 7.84 -30.08
C GLU A 91 0.74 7.98 -30.94
N SER A 92 -0.33 7.27 -30.56
CA SER A 92 -1.66 7.39 -31.15
C SER A 92 -2.69 7.80 -30.10
N PHE A 93 -3.81 8.39 -30.51
CA PHE A 93 -4.93 8.69 -29.61
C PHE A 93 -5.37 7.45 -28.81
N TYR A 94 -5.46 6.29 -29.47
CA TYR A 94 -5.84 5.03 -28.83
C TYR A 94 -4.81 4.57 -27.81
N THR A 95 -3.52 4.73 -28.12
CA THR A 95 -2.42 4.43 -27.19
C THR A 95 -2.51 5.33 -25.96
N ASN A 96 -2.74 6.63 -26.15
CA ASN A 96 -2.88 7.56 -25.02
C ASN A 96 -4.12 7.25 -24.17
N LEU A 97 -5.27 6.95 -24.78
CA LEU A 97 -6.46 6.50 -24.04
C LEU A 97 -6.17 5.23 -23.22
N ARG A 98 -5.43 4.26 -23.79
CA ARG A 98 -5.02 3.04 -23.11
C ARG A 98 -4.12 3.34 -21.91
N LYS A 99 -3.16 4.26 -22.05
CA LYS A 99 -2.31 4.72 -20.93
C LYS A 99 -3.15 5.27 -19.77
N TYR A 100 -4.09 6.17 -20.05
CA TYR A 100 -4.98 6.74 -19.02
C TYR A 100 -5.83 5.68 -18.32
N ILE A 101 -6.43 4.75 -19.07
CA ILE A 101 -7.26 3.67 -18.50
C ILE A 101 -6.41 2.72 -17.64
N LEU A 102 -5.21 2.37 -18.11
CA LEU A 102 -4.30 1.50 -17.36
C LEU A 102 -3.84 2.17 -16.06
N ALA A 103 -3.38 3.42 -16.13
CA ALA A 103 -2.97 4.20 -14.96
C ALA A 103 -4.12 4.33 -13.96
N PHE A 104 -5.35 4.52 -14.45
CA PHE A 104 -6.53 4.61 -13.59
C PHE A 104 -6.85 3.27 -12.93
N THR A 105 -6.75 2.17 -13.67
CA THR A 105 -6.96 0.82 -13.12
C THR A 105 -5.91 0.48 -12.06
N LEU A 106 -4.64 0.83 -12.30
CA LEU A 106 -3.56 0.67 -11.32
C LEU A 106 -3.79 1.52 -10.07
N TYR A 107 -4.21 2.78 -10.25
CA TYR A 107 -4.58 3.65 -9.15
C TYR A 107 -5.70 3.04 -8.30
N LEU A 108 -6.77 2.52 -8.93
CA LEU A 108 -7.88 1.88 -8.21
C LEU A 108 -7.45 0.61 -7.47
N GLY A 109 -6.55 -0.18 -8.06
CA GLY A 109 -6.04 -1.41 -7.47
C GLY A 109 -5.07 -1.20 -6.29
N LYS A 110 -4.65 0.04 -6.03
CA LYS A 110 -3.74 0.38 -4.95
C LYS A 110 -4.50 0.73 -3.67
N ASN A 111 -4.06 0.16 -2.54
CA ASN A 111 -4.67 0.38 -1.22
C ASN A 111 -6.21 0.17 -1.26
N ASP A 112 -6.96 0.98 -0.53
CA ASP A 112 -8.42 0.99 -0.51
C ASP A 112 -9.03 1.98 -1.54
N ASN A 113 -8.25 2.42 -2.54
CA ASN A 113 -8.67 3.46 -3.47
C ASN A 113 -9.96 3.09 -4.22
N LEU A 114 -10.09 1.83 -4.65
CA LEU A 114 -11.31 1.31 -5.26
C LEU A 114 -12.55 1.54 -4.38
N LEU A 115 -12.41 1.27 -3.08
CA LEU A 115 -13.51 1.39 -2.13
C LEU A 115 -13.91 2.85 -1.92
N TYR A 116 -12.94 3.74 -1.70
CA TYR A 116 -13.21 5.17 -1.52
C TYR A 116 -13.75 5.82 -2.80
N PHE A 117 -13.29 5.35 -3.96
CA PHE A 117 -13.85 5.76 -5.26
C PHE A 117 -15.29 5.27 -5.43
N GLY A 118 -15.62 4.07 -4.96
CA GLY A 118 -17.00 3.56 -4.91
C GLY A 118 -17.92 4.45 -4.07
N ILE A 119 -17.46 4.87 -2.88
CA ILE A 119 -18.20 5.82 -2.02
C ILE A 119 -18.43 7.15 -2.72
N LEU A 120 -17.40 7.67 -3.40
CA LEU A 120 -17.51 8.90 -4.20
C LEU A 120 -18.59 8.77 -5.28
N LEU A 121 -18.63 7.65 -6.02
CA LEU A 121 -19.65 7.42 -7.06
C LEU A 121 -21.06 7.38 -6.49
N VAL A 122 -21.25 6.80 -5.29
CA VAL A 122 -22.55 6.82 -4.59
C VAL A 122 -22.94 8.25 -4.23
N MET A 123 -22.01 9.06 -3.71
CA MET A 123 -22.27 10.47 -3.38
C MET A 123 -22.64 11.27 -4.64
N ILE A 124 -21.92 11.08 -5.75
CA ILE A 124 -22.24 11.72 -7.04
C ILE A 124 -23.64 11.30 -7.52
N SER A 125 -23.99 10.01 -7.40
CA SER A 125 -25.32 9.52 -7.76
C SER A 125 -26.44 10.21 -6.96
N ILE A 126 -26.24 10.41 -5.66
CA ILE A 126 -27.18 11.14 -4.80
C ILE A 126 -27.32 12.60 -5.25
N ILE A 127 -26.21 13.27 -5.57
CA ILE A 127 -26.22 14.66 -6.04
C ILE A 127 -26.96 14.77 -7.39
N LEU A 128 -26.67 13.87 -8.34
CA LEU A 128 -27.33 13.85 -9.64
C LEU A 128 -28.83 13.58 -9.51
N TYR A 129 -29.24 12.72 -8.58
CA TYR A 129 -30.65 12.47 -8.27
C TYR A 129 -31.36 13.74 -7.80
N PHE A 130 -30.75 14.50 -6.89
CA PHE A 130 -31.32 15.78 -6.45
C PHE A 130 -31.44 16.80 -7.59
N PHE A 131 -30.42 16.90 -8.44
CA PHE A 131 -30.48 17.78 -9.63
C PHE A 131 -31.59 17.36 -10.60
N ASN A 132 -31.77 16.06 -10.81
CA ASN A 132 -32.82 15.54 -11.68
C ASN A 132 -34.23 15.93 -11.19
N ILE A 133 -34.50 15.78 -9.89
CA ILE A 133 -35.78 16.20 -9.29
C ILE A 133 -35.96 17.71 -9.35
N SER A 134 -34.93 18.47 -8.97
CA SER A 134 -35.01 19.93 -8.97
C SER A 134 -35.31 20.48 -10.36
N SER A 135 -34.66 19.94 -11.40
CA SER A 135 -34.89 20.35 -12.78
C SER A 135 -36.30 19.99 -13.31
N THR A 136 -36.96 18.98 -12.73
CA THR A 136 -38.29 18.54 -13.15
C THR A 136 -39.39 19.41 -12.55
N ASN A 137 -39.23 19.87 -11.31
CA ASN A 137 -40.22 20.73 -10.65
C ASN A 137 -40.30 22.14 -11.25
N ASP A 138 -39.24 22.63 -11.89
CA ASP A 138 -39.25 23.91 -12.61
C ASP A 138 -40.07 23.88 -13.93
N GLN A 139 -40.54 22.70 -14.37
CA GLN A 139 -41.33 22.52 -15.59
C GLN A 139 -42.84 22.38 -15.36
N LEU A 140 -43.32 22.51 -14.11
CA LEU A 140 -44.76 22.50 -13.84
C LEU A 140 -45.39 23.82 -14.32
N PRO A 141 -46.48 23.78 -15.11
CA PRO A 141 -47.19 24.99 -15.49
C PRO A 141 -47.72 25.66 -14.22
N ARG A 142 -47.30 26.92 -14.01
CA ARG A 142 -47.91 27.79 -13.00
C ARG A 142 -49.36 28.05 -13.43
N ASN A 143 -50.29 27.32 -12.83
CA ASN A 143 -51.72 27.67 -12.83
C ASN A 143 -51.97 28.74 -11.77
#